data_AF-A0A183VDC7-F1
#
_entry.id   AF-A0A183VDC7-F1
#
_cell.length_a   1.000
_cell.length_b   1.000
_cell.length_c   1.000
_cell.angle_alpha   90.00
_cell.angle_beta   90.00
_cell.angle_gamma   90.00
#
_symmetry.space_group_name_H-M   'P 1'
#
loop_
_entity.id
_entity.type
_entity.pdbx_description
1 polymer ?
#
loop_
_entity_poly.entity_id
_entity_poly.type
_entity_poly.pdbx_seq_one_letter_code
_entity_poly.pdbx_strand_id
1 'polypeptide(L)'
;LVYSLAEQYPHCLMLNFAVKLISDAGFQHEISNVNTAAQQLEIFSRVLLSAIDAVLAEHRRGPMTEAYEKAFAELVRVVCHSEHTYLYTQALLHVISEEEQGMAAAACAHISQALRMVAHEREQDTSALYVALLQSNDEQIAPNLIQAMHTMMNKKCLNPADITQLYQQYVSPNPPPIELIREPLFIDMLIDSLFAYDGVKVHTDHRPKYVYLLAYAACVGEKKKNGVRTQGRQELDTTRDAIERLVTLLESTDDLLKELNQLLYGIRLPVVAAGLLHYLRGNLLSDDVIGEPEPVHLVLLDQIATSHPNLHMRVFRVLCELYDRQSSMQEAAEVIMERQRNVIDRFVHLLSVGLALPVVEKVNRMFRDGQIDSSLVRYFAVEVLEIVAPPYSQDFIDAFLPIVSNQEIFDQNVHDKLPAAKEFIEQCTPTSS
;
A
#
# COMPACT_ATOMS: atom_id res chain seq x y z
N LEU A 1 35.54 9.99 9.19
CA LEU A 1 36.83 10.54 8.69
C LEU A 1 37.30 9.86 7.39
N VAL A 2 37.41 8.53 7.34
CA VAL A 2 37.83 7.83 6.11
C VAL A 2 36.84 8.07 4.96
N TYR A 3 35.53 7.92 5.20
CA TYR A 3 34.49 8.18 4.19
C TYR A 3 34.47 9.63 3.70
N SER A 4 34.56 10.61 4.60
CA SER A 4 34.61 12.03 4.22
C SER A 4 35.84 12.40 3.39
N LEU A 5 36.97 11.71 3.61
CA LEU A 5 38.17 11.88 2.78
C LEU A 5 38.03 11.18 1.44
N ALA A 6 37.38 10.01 1.39
CA ALA A 6 37.13 9.29 0.14
C ALA A 6 36.23 10.10 -0.81
N GLU A 7 35.27 10.85 -0.28
CA GLU A 7 34.45 11.78 -1.09
C GLU A 7 35.26 12.92 -1.70
N GLN A 8 36.16 13.51 -0.92
CA GLN A 8 36.99 14.63 -1.40
C GLN A 8 38.04 14.16 -2.42
N TYR A 9 38.46 12.89 -2.32
CA TYR A 9 39.50 12.30 -3.16
C TYR A 9 39.08 10.93 -3.71
N PRO A 10 38.08 10.86 -4.61
CA PRO A 10 37.49 9.59 -5.08
C PRO A 10 38.46 8.72 -5.87
N HIS A 11 39.52 9.31 -6.42
CA HIS A 11 40.57 8.60 -7.15
C HIS A 11 41.72 8.08 -6.25
N CYS A 12 41.64 8.30 -4.94
CA CYS A 12 42.67 7.83 -4.02
C CYS A 12 42.54 6.33 -3.75
N LEU A 13 43.44 5.53 -4.33
CA LEU A 13 43.49 4.08 -4.16
C LEU A 13 43.56 3.64 -2.69
N MET A 14 44.32 4.37 -1.86
CA MET A 14 44.42 4.06 -0.42
C MET A 14 43.07 4.21 0.29
N LEU A 15 42.33 5.29 -0.01
CA LEU A 15 41.03 5.53 0.60
C LEU A 15 40.00 4.53 0.10
N ASN A 16 40.01 4.22 -1.20
CA ASN A 16 39.16 3.17 -1.77
C ASN A 16 39.44 1.80 -1.15
N PHE A 17 40.71 1.46 -0.93
CA PHE A 17 41.10 0.23 -0.25
C PHE A 17 40.67 0.20 1.22
N ALA A 18 40.80 1.34 1.94
CA ALA A 18 40.35 1.44 3.32
C ALA A 18 38.82 1.28 3.46
N VAL A 19 38.05 1.91 2.56
CA VAL A 19 36.58 1.76 2.52
C VAL A 19 36.20 0.29 2.22
N LYS A 20 36.91 -0.37 1.31
CA LYS A 20 36.73 -1.81 1.05
C LYS A 20 37.02 -2.66 2.29
N LEU A 21 38.12 -2.43 2.99
CA LEU A 21 38.46 -3.17 4.22
C LEU A 21 37.39 -3.02 5.32
N ILE A 22 36.85 -1.81 5.50
CA ILE A 22 35.78 -1.56 6.49
C ILE A 22 34.51 -2.33 6.09
N SER A 23 34.18 -2.33 4.79
CA SER A 23 33.06 -3.11 4.26
C SER A 23 33.28 -4.62 4.40
N ASP A 24 34.49 -5.13 4.16
CA ASP A 24 34.85 -6.54 4.34
C ASP A 24 34.80 -6.99 5.81
N ALA A 25 34.99 -6.05 6.75
CA ALA A 25 34.90 -6.31 8.17
C ALA A 25 33.47 -6.30 8.75
N GLY A 26 32.44 -6.05 7.93
CA GLY A 26 31.03 -6.11 8.37
C GLY A 26 30.44 -4.79 8.88
N PHE A 27 31.15 -3.67 8.73
CA PHE A 27 30.70 -2.35 9.22
C PHE A 27 29.96 -1.56 8.13
N GLN A 28 29.11 -2.20 7.33
CA GLN A 28 28.43 -1.52 6.21
C GLN A 28 27.39 -0.50 6.68
N HIS A 29 26.80 -0.70 7.87
CA HIS A 29 25.89 0.24 8.52
C HIS A 29 26.57 1.56 8.92
N GLU A 30 27.90 1.59 9.02
CA GLU A 30 28.67 2.81 9.29
C GLU A 30 28.90 3.66 8.01
N ILE A 31 28.57 3.12 6.83
CA ILE A 31 28.60 3.84 5.56
C ILE A 31 27.35 4.71 5.48
N SER A 32 27.33 5.78 6.26
CA SER A 32 26.23 6.75 6.24
C SER A 32 26.10 7.47 4.89
N ASN A 33 27.17 7.48 4.09
CA ASN A 33 27.23 8.24 2.85
C ASN A 33 27.14 7.37 1.58
N VAL A 34 26.00 7.44 0.90
CA VAL A 34 25.69 6.67 -0.31
C VAL A 34 26.60 7.06 -1.48
N ASN A 35 27.10 8.30 -1.54
CA ASN A 35 27.98 8.75 -2.63
C ASN A 35 29.22 7.87 -2.76
N THR A 36 29.86 7.55 -1.64
CA THR A 36 31.09 6.74 -1.63
C THR A 36 30.79 5.28 -1.98
N ALA A 37 29.65 4.75 -1.53
CA ALA A 37 29.23 3.39 -1.84
C ALA A 37 28.87 3.23 -3.32
N ALA A 38 28.12 4.18 -3.89
CA ALA A 38 27.62 4.13 -5.27
C ALA A 38 28.74 4.09 -6.33
N GLN A 39 29.94 4.59 -6.00
CA GLN A 39 31.10 4.53 -6.91
C GLN A 39 31.73 3.13 -7.01
N GLN A 40 31.43 2.22 -6.07
CA GLN A 40 32.01 0.89 -6.02
C GLN A 40 30.90 -0.17 -5.93
N LEU A 41 30.68 -0.89 -7.02
CA LEU A 41 29.57 -1.86 -7.15
C LEU A 41 29.51 -2.89 -6.00
N GLU A 42 30.66 -3.42 -5.57
CA GLU A 42 30.73 -4.40 -4.48
C GLU A 42 30.26 -3.80 -3.15
N ILE A 43 30.65 -2.55 -2.86
CA ILE A 43 30.27 -1.85 -1.63
C ILE A 43 28.79 -1.46 -1.70
N PHE A 44 28.35 -0.90 -2.83
CA PHE A 44 26.94 -0.59 -3.06
C PHE A 44 26.03 -1.81 -2.87
N SER A 45 26.41 -2.95 -3.44
CA SER A 45 25.60 -4.18 -3.35
C SER A 45 25.42 -4.65 -1.90
N ARG A 46 26.45 -4.53 -1.06
CA ARG A 46 26.35 -4.88 0.37
C ARG A 46 25.49 -3.89 1.15
N VAL A 47 25.61 -2.59 0.87
CA VAL A 47 24.76 -1.55 1.48
C VAL A 47 23.30 -1.75 1.08
N LEU A 48 23.04 -2.02 -0.21
CA LEU A 48 21.71 -2.33 -0.73
C LEU A 48 21.12 -3.57 -0.05
N LEU A 49 21.88 -4.65 0.06
CA LEU A 49 21.42 -5.89 0.70
C LEU A 49 21.04 -5.64 2.16
N SER A 50 21.88 -4.92 2.92
CA SER A 50 21.58 -4.57 4.30
C SER A 50 20.31 -3.71 4.43
N ALA A 51 20.05 -2.81 3.49
CA ALA A 51 18.83 -2.00 3.48
C ALA A 51 17.58 -2.83 3.15
N ILE A 52 17.69 -3.77 2.20
CA ILE A 52 16.61 -4.71 1.88
C ILE A 52 16.31 -5.62 3.08
N ASP A 53 17.34 -6.17 3.73
CA ASP A 53 17.19 -7.03 4.92
C ASP A 53 16.47 -6.30 6.06
N ALA A 54 16.80 -5.02 6.29
CA ALA A 54 16.12 -4.19 7.27
C ALA A 54 14.62 -4.01 6.94
N VAL A 55 14.28 -3.75 5.67
CA VAL A 55 12.88 -3.62 5.23
C VAL A 55 12.14 -4.94 5.41
N LEU A 56 12.76 -6.07 5.06
CA LEU A 56 12.14 -7.39 5.21
C LEU A 56 11.94 -7.77 6.70
N ALA A 57 12.90 -7.44 7.56
CA ALA A 57 12.79 -7.67 9.00
C ALA A 57 11.63 -6.88 9.62
N GLU A 58 11.46 -5.61 9.22
CA GLU A 58 10.39 -4.74 9.72
C GLU A 58 9.06 -4.95 8.99
N HIS A 59 9.02 -5.69 7.87
CA HIS A 59 7.80 -5.97 7.11
C HIS A 59 6.71 -6.63 7.97
N ARG A 60 7.10 -7.43 8.98
CA ARG A 60 6.17 -8.06 9.94
C ARG A 60 5.34 -7.05 10.73
N ARG A 61 5.86 -5.83 10.96
CA ARG A 61 5.14 -4.74 11.63
C ARG A 61 4.16 -4.06 10.67
N GLY A 62 4.49 -4.09 9.38
CA GLY A 62 3.67 -3.61 8.29
C GLY A 62 3.87 -2.12 7.96
N PRO A 63 3.38 -1.66 6.80
CA PRO A 63 3.45 -0.26 6.41
C PRO A 63 2.73 0.67 7.39
N MET A 64 3.12 1.95 7.43
CA MET A 64 2.64 2.97 8.38
C MET A 64 3.04 2.76 9.85
N THR A 65 3.89 1.78 10.14
CA THR A 65 4.60 1.67 11.43
C THR A 65 5.92 2.44 11.38
N GLU A 66 6.34 3.02 12.50
CA GLU A 66 7.52 3.89 12.56
C GLU A 66 8.81 3.15 12.13
N ALA A 67 8.95 1.89 12.58
CA ALA A 67 10.11 1.06 12.25
C ALA A 67 10.17 0.72 10.75
N TYR A 68 9.04 0.31 10.15
CA TYR A 68 8.97 0.03 8.72
C TYR A 68 9.20 1.30 7.88
N GLU A 69 8.56 2.42 8.24
CA GLU A 69 8.72 3.70 7.55
C GLU A 69 10.20 4.15 7.55
N LYS A 70 10.89 3.98 8.68
CA LYS A 70 12.32 4.29 8.79
C LYS A 70 13.19 3.36 7.94
N ALA A 71 12.96 2.05 7.99
CA ALA A 71 13.71 1.08 7.19
C ALA A 71 13.50 1.31 5.69
N PHE A 72 12.25 1.56 5.27
CA PHE A 72 11.92 1.81 3.88
C PHE A 72 12.46 3.16 3.39
N ALA A 73 12.44 4.20 4.23
CA ALA A 73 13.05 5.49 3.90
C ALA A 73 14.56 5.36 3.67
N GLU A 74 15.25 4.52 4.44
CA GLU A 74 16.66 4.23 4.25
C GLU A 74 16.93 3.49 2.93
N LEU A 75 16.10 2.49 2.59
CA LEU A 75 16.18 1.81 1.29
C LEU A 75 15.98 2.81 0.14
N VAL A 76 14.96 3.66 0.21
CA VAL A 76 14.71 4.72 -0.77
C VAL A 76 15.90 5.65 -0.90
N ARG A 77 16.54 6.03 0.21
CA ARG A 77 17.72 6.90 0.23
C ARG A 77 18.91 6.27 -0.50
N VAL A 78 19.12 4.97 -0.32
CA VAL A 78 20.19 4.21 -0.99
C VAL A 78 19.90 4.04 -2.49
N VAL A 79 18.67 3.62 -2.83
CA VAL A 79 18.30 3.23 -4.19
C VAL A 79 18.04 4.43 -5.10
N CYS A 80 17.35 5.45 -4.60
CA CYS A 80 17.04 6.66 -5.38
C CYS A 80 18.15 7.71 -5.29
N HIS A 81 19.37 7.31 -4.95
CA HIS A 81 20.51 8.21 -4.88
C HIS A 81 20.94 8.73 -6.26
N SER A 82 20.89 7.87 -7.28
CA SER A 82 21.24 8.18 -8.66
C SER A 82 20.46 7.29 -9.63
N GLU A 83 20.35 7.68 -10.90
CA GLU A 83 19.64 6.87 -11.90
C GLU A 83 20.26 5.47 -12.09
N HIS A 84 21.59 5.36 -12.05
CA HIS A 84 22.28 4.09 -12.23
C HIS A 84 22.13 3.15 -11.02
N THR A 85 22.07 3.68 -9.79
CA THR A 85 21.81 2.87 -8.58
C THR A 85 20.36 2.37 -8.56
N TYR A 86 19.42 3.21 -9.01
CA TYR A 86 18.03 2.83 -9.21
C TYR A 86 17.89 1.72 -10.27
N LEU A 87 18.50 1.91 -11.45
CA LEU A 87 18.48 0.92 -12.54
C LEU A 87 19.08 -0.41 -12.10
N TYR A 88 20.24 -0.39 -11.45
CA TYR A 88 20.88 -1.60 -10.95
C TYR A 88 19.97 -2.35 -9.96
N THR A 89 19.35 -1.63 -9.03
CA THR A 89 18.45 -2.23 -8.03
C THR A 89 17.20 -2.81 -8.68
N GLN A 90 16.54 -2.08 -9.57
CA GLN A 90 15.33 -2.55 -10.26
C GLN A 90 15.62 -3.77 -11.12
N ALA A 91 16.74 -3.80 -11.84
CA ALA A 91 17.16 -4.96 -12.62
C ALA A 91 17.40 -6.18 -11.72
N LEU A 92 18.09 -6.01 -10.59
CA LEU A 92 18.34 -7.08 -9.63
C LEU A 92 17.04 -7.66 -9.06
N LEU A 93 16.13 -6.79 -8.59
CA LEU A 93 14.83 -7.20 -8.05
C LEU A 93 13.98 -7.92 -9.08
N HIS A 94 14.00 -7.45 -10.33
CA HIS A 94 13.28 -8.07 -11.44
C HIS A 94 13.80 -9.48 -11.74
N VAL A 95 15.11 -9.66 -11.89
CA VAL A 95 15.72 -10.99 -12.13
C VAL A 95 15.37 -11.97 -11.00
N ILE A 96 15.48 -11.54 -9.74
CA ILE A 96 15.11 -12.40 -8.59
C ILE A 96 13.62 -12.75 -8.63
N SER A 97 12.76 -11.80 -9.00
CA SER A 97 11.32 -12.05 -9.11
C SER A 97 10.94 -13.04 -10.23
N GLU A 98 11.75 -13.14 -11.29
CA GLU A 98 11.56 -14.11 -12.37
C GLU A 98 12.15 -15.50 -12.06
N GLU A 99 13.31 -15.55 -11.41
CA GLU A 99 14.04 -16.81 -11.14
C GLU A 99 13.54 -17.54 -9.89
N GLU A 100 13.13 -16.81 -8.85
CA GLU A 100 12.65 -17.40 -7.59
C GLU A 100 11.14 -17.71 -7.60
N GLN A 101 10.67 -18.45 -6.59
CA GLN A 101 9.25 -18.75 -6.43
C GLN A 101 8.74 -18.41 -5.02
N GLY A 102 7.43 -18.23 -4.90
CA GLY A 102 6.77 -18.01 -3.62
C GLY A 102 7.08 -16.65 -3.01
N MET A 103 7.42 -16.63 -1.71
CA MET A 103 7.56 -15.39 -0.94
C MET A 103 8.75 -14.53 -1.38
N ALA A 104 9.85 -15.14 -1.82
CA ALA A 104 11.04 -14.39 -2.25
C ALA A 104 10.72 -13.55 -3.50
N ALA A 105 10.15 -14.17 -4.53
CA ALA A 105 9.72 -13.47 -5.73
C ALA A 105 8.69 -12.38 -5.44
N ALA A 106 7.69 -12.69 -4.60
CA ALA A 106 6.66 -11.72 -4.21
C ALA A 106 7.24 -10.51 -3.44
N ALA A 107 8.17 -10.75 -2.52
CA ALA A 107 8.82 -9.68 -1.75
C ALA A 107 9.65 -8.76 -2.66
N CYS A 108 10.44 -9.31 -3.58
CA CYS A 108 11.22 -8.53 -4.54
C CYS A 108 10.32 -7.71 -5.49
N ALA A 109 9.26 -8.31 -6.01
CA ALA A 109 8.27 -7.60 -6.84
C ALA A 109 7.59 -6.47 -6.07
N HIS A 110 7.22 -6.71 -4.81
CA HIS A 110 6.60 -5.71 -3.94
C HIS A 110 7.55 -4.55 -3.64
N ILE A 111 8.82 -4.81 -3.32
CA ILE A 111 9.83 -3.76 -3.09
C ILE A 111 10.06 -2.96 -4.38
N SER A 112 10.20 -3.63 -5.53
CA SER A 112 10.36 -2.97 -6.83
C SER A 112 9.20 -2.01 -7.11
N GLN A 113 7.96 -2.47 -6.91
CA GLN A 113 6.76 -1.66 -7.04
C GLN A 113 6.73 -0.48 -6.06
N ALA A 114 7.03 -0.71 -4.79
CA ALA A 114 7.03 0.35 -3.78
C ALA A 114 8.06 1.45 -4.11
N LEU A 115 9.25 1.07 -4.57
CA LEU A 115 10.27 2.02 -5.02
C LEU A 115 9.81 2.82 -6.25
N ARG A 116 9.08 2.19 -7.18
CA ARG A 116 8.50 2.86 -8.35
C ARG A 116 7.44 3.88 -7.95
N MET A 117 6.58 3.55 -6.99
CA MET A 117 5.59 4.50 -6.47
C MET A 117 6.29 5.73 -5.86
N VAL A 118 7.36 5.55 -5.10
CA VAL A 118 8.15 6.66 -4.55
C VAL A 118 8.81 7.50 -5.64
N ALA A 119 9.37 6.88 -6.68
CA ALA A 119 9.93 7.61 -7.82
C ALA A 119 8.85 8.45 -8.52
N HIS A 120 7.65 7.89 -8.68
CA HIS A 120 6.50 8.58 -9.26
C HIS A 120 6.02 9.77 -8.41
N GLU A 121 5.96 9.61 -7.08
CA GLU A 121 5.65 10.68 -6.13
C GLU A 121 6.67 11.82 -6.18
N ARG A 122 7.93 11.51 -6.52
CA ARG A 122 9.02 12.48 -6.75
C ARG A 122 9.05 13.05 -8.17
N GLU A 123 8.03 12.76 -8.99
CA GLU A 123 7.94 13.17 -10.39
C GLU A 123 9.11 12.68 -11.26
N GLN A 124 9.74 11.57 -10.87
CA GLN A 124 10.80 10.93 -11.65
C GLN A 124 10.20 9.94 -12.65
N ASP A 125 10.50 10.14 -13.94
CA ASP A 125 10.04 9.23 -14.99
C ASP A 125 10.86 7.93 -15.00
N THR A 126 10.20 6.83 -14.63
CA THR A 126 10.78 5.49 -14.65
C THR A 126 10.08 4.56 -15.66
N SER A 127 9.14 5.10 -16.44
CA SER A 127 8.28 4.34 -17.36
C SER A 127 9.09 3.61 -18.42
N ALA A 128 10.10 4.27 -19.00
CA ALA A 128 10.96 3.68 -20.02
C ALA A 128 11.75 2.48 -19.48
N LEU A 129 12.24 2.57 -18.24
CA LEU A 129 12.99 1.51 -17.58
C LEU A 129 12.10 0.31 -17.27
N TYR A 130 10.90 0.56 -16.72
CA TYR A 130 9.93 -0.50 -16.45
C TYR A 130 9.59 -1.27 -17.72
N VAL A 131 9.26 -0.56 -18.81
CA VAL A 131 8.93 -1.22 -20.07
C VAL A 131 10.13 -1.98 -20.65
N ALA A 132 11.35 -1.45 -20.52
CA ALA A 132 12.55 -2.15 -20.95
C ALA A 132 12.76 -3.47 -20.20
N LEU A 133 12.46 -3.53 -18.90
CA LEU A 133 12.54 -4.77 -18.11
C LEU A 133 11.52 -5.82 -18.57
N LEU A 134 10.33 -5.39 -19.01
CA LEU A 134 9.30 -6.30 -19.55
C LEU A 134 9.65 -6.88 -20.93
N GLN A 135 10.64 -6.31 -21.64
CA GLN A 135 11.06 -6.81 -22.95
C GLN A 135 12.04 -7.97 -22.79
N SER A 136 11.54 -9.20 -22.82
CA SER A 136 12.40 -10.39 -22.94
C SER A 136 12.82 -10.62 -24.41
N ASN A 137 13.99 -11.24 -24.63
CA ASN A 137 14.53 -11.52 -25.97
C ASN A 137 13.55 -12.29 -26.89
N ASP A 138 12.63 -13.08 -26.31
CA ASP A 138 11.68 -13.92 -27.03
C ASP A 138 10.30 -13.26 -27.25
N GLU A 139 9.99 -12.16 -26.55
CA GLU A 139 8.65 -11.56 -26.52
C GLU A 139 8.71 -10.04 -26.69
N GLN A 140 8.67 -9.59 -27.94
CA GLN A 140 8.62 -8.16 -28.23
C GLN A 140 7.20 -7.63 -28.14
N ILE A 141 6.96 -6.78 -27.15
CA ILE A 141 5.75 -5.95 -27.08
C ILE A 141 5.81 -4.95 -28.24
N ALA A 142 4.72 -4.81 -28.98
CA ALA A 142 4.66 -3.90 -30.13
C ALA A 142 4.99 -2.46 -29.69
N PRO A 143 5.84 -1.73 -30.44
CA PRO A 143 6.38 -0.43 -30.01
C PRO A 143 5.29 0.63 -29.83
N ASN A 144 4.21 0.55 -30.60
CA ASN A 144 3.04 1.41 -30.45
C ASN A 144 2.31 1.20 -29.12
N LEU A 145 2.29 -0.02 -28.55
CA LEU A 145 1.68 -0.29 -27.24
C LEU A 145 2.53 0.26 -26.11
N ILE A 146 3.84 0.10 -26.22
CA ILE A 146 4.81 0.68 -25.29
C ILE A 146 4.64 2.20 -25.26
N GLN A 147 4.58 2.83 -26.44
CA GLN A 147 4.39 4.27 -26.55
C GLN A 147 3.05 4.72 -25.95
N ALA A 148 1.97 3.97 -26.17
CA ALA A 148 0.66 4.25 -25.59
C ALA A 148 0.71 4.20 -24.05
N MET A 149 1.25 3.11 -23.48
CA MET A 149 1.41 2.95 -22.03
C MET A 149 2.26 4.08 -21.44
N HIS A 150 3.42 4.35 -22.03
CA HIS A 150 4.32 5.43 -21.60
C HIS A 150 3.62 6.80 -21.64
N THR A 151 2.86 7.08 -22.71
CA THR A 151 2.15 8.35 -22.85
C THR A 151 1.07 8.51 -21.78
N MET A 152 0.28 7.46 -21.52
CA MET A 152 -0.77 7.49 -20.50
C MET A 152 -0.19 7.63 -19.09
N MET A 153 0.87 6.88 -18.76
CA MET A 153 1.51 6.94 -17.43
C MET A 153 2.21 8.29 -17.18
N ASN A 154 2.95 8.81 -18.15
CA ASN A 154 3.65 10.08 -17.98
C ASN A 154 2.69 11.26 -17.89
N LYS A 155 1.60 11.24 -18.66
CA LYS A 155 0.55 12.28 -18.58
C LYS A 155 -0.42 12.08 -17.41
N LYS A 156 -0.34 10.93 -16.73
CA LYS A 156 -1.28 10.50 -15.68
C LYS A 156 -2.75 10.61 -16.14
N CYS A 157 -3.01 10.23 -17.39
CA CYS A 157 -4.29 10.45 -18.04
C CYS A 157 -4.58 9.37 -19.09
N LEU A 158 -5.70 8.67 -18.91
CA LEU A 158 -6.17 7.66 -19.86
C LEU A 158 -6.93 8.34 -20.99
N ASN A 159 -6.53 8.07 -22.24
CA ASN A 159 -7.28 8.54 -23.41
C ASN A 159 -7.97 7.38 -24.15
N PRO A 160 -9.16 7.59 -24.74
CA PRO A 160 -9.92 6.52 -25.37
C PRO A 160 -9.24 5.86 -26.57
N ALA A 161 -8.34 6.56 -27.26
CA ALA A 161 -7.61 6.03 -28.42
C ALA A 161 -6.59 4.97 -28.00
N ASP A 162 -5.72 5.30 -27.04
CA ASP A 162 -4.71 4.39 -26.49
C ASP A 162 -5.34 3.20 -25.78
N ILE A 163 -6.44 3.42 -25.03
CA ILE A 163 -7.21 2.33 -24.41
C ILE A 163 -7.82 1.40 -25.46
N THR A 164 -8.33 1.96 -26.57
CA THR A 164 -8.85 1.12 -27.66
C THR A 164 -7.74 0.31 -28.31
N GLN A 165 -6.54 0.88 -28.47
CA GLN A 165 -5.38 0.17 -29.01
C GLN A 165 -4.95 -0.99 -28.10
N LEU A 166 -4.86 -0.78 -26.79
CA LEU A 166 -4.57 -1.84 -25.82
C LEU A 166 -5.64 -2.94 -25.86
N TYR A 167 -6.90 -2.55 -25.79
CA TYR A 167 -8.03 -3.47 -25.83
C TYR A 167 -7.97 -4.40 -27.06
N GLN A 168 -7.71 -3.85 -28.25
CA GLN A 168 -7.61 -4.64 -29.48
C GLN A 168 -6.52 -5.72 -29.41
N GLN A 169 -5.39 -5.44 -28.74
CA GLN A 169 -4.32 -6.43 -28.56
C GLN A 169 -4.68 -7.50 -27.53
N TYR A 170 -5.31 -7.13 -26.41
CA TYR A 170 -5.69 -8.09 -25.36
C TYR A 170 -6.89 -8.97 -25.70
N VAL A 171 -7.72 -8.56 -26.67
CA VAL A 171 -8.77 -9.43 -27.24
C VAL A 171 -8.17 -10.41 -28.26
N SER A 172 -7.04 -10.09 -28.87
CA SER A 172 -6.42 -10.90 -29.91
C SER A 172 -6.06 -12.32 -29.42
N PRO A 173 -5.85 -13.28 -30.35
CA PRO A 173 -5.43 -14.64 -30.00
C PRO A 173 -4.07 -14.71 -29.31
N ASN A 174 -3.17 -13.76 -29.60
CA ASN A 174 -1.82 -13.70 -29.06
C ASN A 174 -1.65 -12.37 -28.29
N PRO A 175 -2.29 -12.24 -27.11
CA PRO A 175 -2.22 -11.02 -26.31
C PRO A 175 -0.80 -10.76 -25.78
N PRO A 176 -0.43 -9.50 -25.49
CA PRO A 176 0.83 -9.17 -24.82
C PRO A 176 0.96 -9.82 -23.42
N PRO A 177 2.16 -9.80 -22.82
CA PRO A 177 2.36 -10.21 -21.42
C PRO A 177 1.42 -9.44 -20.49
N ILE A 178 0.76 -10.15 -19.58
CA ILE A 178 -0.23 -9.54 -18.67
C ILE A 178 0.38 -8.51 -17.73
N GLU A 179 1.67 -8.65 -17.42
CA GLU A 179 2.42 -7.75 -16.55
C GLU A 179 2.38 -6.29 -17.04
N LEU A 180 2.31 -6.07 -18.36
CA LEU A 180 2.22 -4.74 -18.94
C LEU A 180 0.99 -3.96 -18.44
N ILE A 181 -0.18 -4.62 -18.33
CA ILE A 181 -1.41 -3.98 -17.83
C ILE A 181 -1.66 -4.19 -16.34
N ARG A 182 -0.84 -5.01 -15.67
CA ARG A 182 -0.80 -5.10 -14.20
C ARG A 182 0.06 -4.03 -13.56
N GLU A 183 0.49 -3.06 -14.35
CA GLU A 183 1.25 -1.95 -13.82
C GLU A 183 0.40 -1.15 -12.82
N PRO A 184 0.82 -0.98 -11.55
CA PRO A 184 0.00 -0.39 -10.49
C PRO A 184 -0.51 1.01 -10.82
N LEU A 185 0.33 1.87 -11.40
CA LEU A 185 -0.12 3.21 -11.83
C LEU A 185 -1.22 3.12 -12.89
N PHE A 186 -1.11 2.18 -13.83
CA PHE A 186 -2.13 1.98 -14.86
C PHE A 186 -3.42 1.41 -14.30
N ILE A 187 -3.33 0.46 -13.35
CA ILE A 187 -4.49 -0.08 -12.65
C ILE A 187 -5.19 0.99 -11.82
N ASP A 188 -4.45 1.80 -11.07
CA ASP A 188 -5.02 2.88 -10.26
C ASP A 188 -5.68 3.93 -11.17
N MET A 189 -5.11 4.26 -12.35
CA MET A 189 -5.76 5.12 -13.35
C MET A 189 -7.06 4.52 -13.92
N LEU A 190 -7.12 3.20 -14.14
CA LEU A 190 -8.35 2.52 -14.59
C LEU A 190 -9.42 2.53 -13.51
N ILE A 191 -9.02 2.26 -12.25
CA ILE A 191 -9.92 2.32 -11.09
C ILE A 191 -10.46 3.75 -10.94
N ASP A 192 -9.59 4.75 -11.01
CA ASP A 192 -9.98 6.14 -10.90
C ASP A 192 -10.98 6.55 -12.00
N SER A 193 -10.68 6.22 -13.26
CA SER A 193 -11.56 6.54 -14.39
C SER A 193 -12.95 5.89 -14.27
N LEU A 194 -13.03 4.69 -13.68
CA LEU A 194 -14.28 3.91 -13.60
C LEU A 194 -15.08 4.17 -12.32
N PHE A 195 -14.40 4.49 -11.21
CA PHE A 195 -14.99 4.47 -9.88
C PHE A 195 -14.80 5.75 -9.09
N ALA A 196 -14.15 6.79 -9.63
CA ALA A 196 -14.10 8.09 -8.98
C ALA A 196 -15.52 8.55 -8.63
N TYR A 197 -15.70 9.04 -7.41
CA TYR A 197 -17.00 9.53 -6.92
C TYR A 197 -17.44 10.73 -7.76
N ASP A 198 -16.58 11.73 -7.79
CA ASP A 198 -16.68 12.96 -8.58
C ASP A 198 -15.93 12.83 -9.92
N GLY A 199 -16.08 13.84 -10.79
CA GLY A 199 -15.37 13.91 -12.07
C GLY A 199 -16.13 13.37 -13.29
N VAL A 200 -15.46 13.46 -14.44
CA VAL A 200 -16.02 13.12 -15.75
C VAL A 200 -16.07 11.61 -15.92
N LYS A 201 -17.28 11.06 -16.01
CA LYS A 201 -17.49 9.63 -16.25
C LYS A 201 -17.03 9.22 -17.64
N VAL A 202 -16.50 8.01 -17.76
CA VAL A 202 -16.10 7.44 -19.05
C VAL A 202 -17.33 7.28 -19.93
N HIS A 203 -17.22 7.79 -21.16
CA HIS A 203 -18.27 7.69 -22.16
C HIS A 203 -18.69 6.22 -22.39
N THR A 204 -20.00 5.99 -22.53
CA THR A 204 -20.61 4.66 -22.64
C THR A 204 -20.01 3.80 -23.76
N ASP A 205 -19.69 4.41 -24.92
CA ASP A 205 -19.06 3.71 -26.05
C ASP A 205 -17.64 3.19 -25.76
N HIS A 206 -16.94 3.78 -24.79
CA HIS A 206 -15.56 3.42 -24.44
C HIS A 206 -15.48 2.59 -23.17
N ARG A 207 -16.42 2.76 -22.24
CA ARG A 207 -16.45 2.07 -20.94
C ARG A 207 -16.22 0.55 -21.00
N PRO A 208 -16.86 -0.22 -21.91
CA PRO A 208 -16.64 -1.66 -21.97
C PRO A 208 -15.17 -2.05 -22.19
N LYS A 209 -14.37 -1.18 -22.83
CA LYS A 209 -12.94 -1.41 -23.07
C LYS A 209 -12.11 -1.21 -21.80
N TYR A 210 -12.43 -0.18 -21.02
CA TYR A 210 -11.78 0.08 -19.72
C TYR A 210 -12.09 -1.05 -18.75
N VAL A 211 -13.37 -1.42 -18.66
CA VAL A 211 -13.84 -2.54 -17.81
C VAL A 211 -13.21 -3.86 -18.23
N TYR A 212 -13.10 -4.13 -19.54
CA TYR A 212 -12.42 -5.33 -20.03
C TYR A 212 -10.94 -5.36 -19.63
N LEU A 213 -10.18 -4.27 -19.79
CA LEU A 213 -8.77 -4.24 -19.43
C LEU A 213 -8.55 -4.42 -17.92
N LEU A 214 -9.39 -3.79 -17.09
CA LEU A 214 -9.33 -3.96 -15.64
C LEU A 214 -9.68 -5.40 -15.22
N ALA A 215 -10.74 -5.98 -15.81
CA ALA A 215 -11.10 -7.38 -15.58
C ALA A 215 -9.99 -8.34 -16.01
N TYR A 216 -9.37 -8.08 -17.17
CA TYR A 216 -8.27 -8.87 -17.71
C TYR A 216 -7.09 -8.90 -16.75
N ALA A 217 -6.64 -7.72 -16.31
CA ALA A 217 -5.53 -7.61 -15.37
C ALA A 217 -5.84 -8.29 -14.03
N ALA A 218 -7.10 -8.22 -13.57
CA ALA A 218 -7.50 -8.78 -12.27
C ALA A 218 -7.56 -10.31 -12.23
N CYS A 219 -8.07 -10.99 -13.28
CA CYS A 219 -8.40 -12.42 -13.19
C CYS A 219 -7.61 -13.34 -14.14
N VAL A 220 -7.03 -12.83 -15.23
CA VAL A 220 -6.36 -13.70 -16.19
C VAL A 220 -5.07 -14.25 -15.59
N GLY A 221 -4.91 -15.56 -15.61
CA GLY A 221 -3.69 -16.24 -15.18
C GLY A 221 -2.75 -16.44 -16.36
N GLU A 222 -1.46 -16.18 -16.17
CA GLU A 222 -0.44 -16.39 -17.20
C GLU A 222 0.56 -17.47 -16.77
N LYS A 223 0.93 -18.35 -17.69
CA LYS A 223 1.98 -19.36 -17.49
C LYS A 223 2.89 -19.41 -18.71
N LYS A 224 4.20 -19.38 -18.46
CA LYS A 224 5.24 -19.58 -19.48
C LYS A 224 5.78 -21.00 -19.36
N LYS A 225 5.72 -21.78 -20.44
CA LYS A 225 6.30 -23.13 -20.50
C LYS A 225 7.09 -23.27 -21.79
N ASN A 226 8.39 -23.58 -21.68
CA ASN A 226 9.31 -23.71 -22.82
C ASN A 226 9.29 -22.48 -23.75
N GLY A 227 9.24 -21.27 -23.20
CA GLY A 227 9.18 -20.02 -23.97
C GLY A 227 7.81 -19.70 -24.59
N VAL A 228 6.80 -20.57 -24.44
CA VAL A 228 5.44 -20.30 -24.92
C VAL A 228 4.56 -19.80 -23.78
N ARG A 229 3.99 -18.60 -23.96
CA ARG A 229 3.03 -17.98 -23.05
C ARG A 229 1.62 -18.52 -23.29
N THR A 230 0.95 -18.89 -22.20
CA THR A 230 -0.46 -19.30 -22.20
C THR A 230 -1.24 -18.49 -21.17
N GLN A 231 -2.42 -18.01 -21.54
CA GLN A 231 -3.26 -17.18 -20.67
C GLN A 231 -4.65 -17.80 -20.49
N GLY A 232 -5.04 -18.03 -19.24
CA GLY A 232 -6.34 -18.59 -18.87
C GLY A 232 -7.37 -17.49 -18.63
N ARG A 233 -8.49 -17.53 -19.37
CA ARG A 233 -9.54 -16.49 -19.36
C ARG A 233 -10.89 -16.96 -18.76
N GLN A 234 -10.89 -18.00 -17.93
CA GLN A 234 -12.11 -18.68 -17.47
C GLN A 234 -13.06 -17.76 -16.68
N GLU A 235 -12.50 -16.89 -15.83
CA GLU A 235 -13.30 -16.00 -14.96
C GLU A 235 -13.57 -14.62 -15.59
N LEU A 236 -13.00 -14.35 -16.78
CA LEU A 236 -12.95 -13.01 -17.37
C LEU A 236 -14.33 -12.39 -17.59
N ASP A 237 -15.27 -13.12 -18.19
CA ASP A 237 -16.61 -12.60 -18.42
C ASP A 237 -17.35 -12.33 -17.10
N THR A 238 -17.18 -13.21 -16.11
CA THR A 238 -17.82 -13.04 -14.79
C THR A 238 -17.28 -11.82 -14.06
N THR A 239 -15.95 -11.62 -14.08
CA THR A 239 -15.29 -10.46 -13.49
C THR A 239 -15.66 -9.17 -14.22
N ARG A 240 -15.66 -9.19 -15.56
CA ARG A 240 -16.07 -8.04 -16.39
C ARG A 240 -17.50 -7.61 -16.06
N ASP A 241 -18.42 -8.55 -16.04
CA ASP A 241 -19.84 -8.25 -15.80
C ASP A 241 -20.07 -7.76 -14.36
N ALA A 242 -19.27 -8.21 -13.39
CA ALA A 242 -19.34 -7.72 -12.01
C ALA A 242 -18.84 -6.27 -11.88
N ILE A 243 -17.74 -5.93 -12.57
CA ILE A 243 -17.22 -4.55 -12.64
C ILE A 243 -18.25 -3.64 -13.31
N GLU A 244 -18.80 -4.04 -14.47
CA GLU A 244 -19.78 -3.23 -15.21
C GLU A 244 -21.05 -2.96 -14.38
N ARG A 245 -21.54 -3.98 -13.65
CA ARG A 245 -22.67 -3.82 -12.73
C ARG A 245 -22.38 -2.81 -11.63
N LEU A 246 -21.20 -2.88 -11.01
CA LEU A 246 -20.80 -1.92 -9.99
C LEU A 246 -20.71 -0.50 -10.55
N VAL A 247 -20.05 -0.30 -11.70
CA VAL A 247 -19.94 1.02 -12.34
C VAL A 247 -21.33 1.59 -12.63
N THR A 248 -22.24 0.79 -13.19
CA THR A 248 -23.61 1.22 -13.51
C THR A 248 -24.38 1.64 -12.25
N LEU A 249 -24.26 0.86 -11.17
CA LEU A 249 -24.91 1.15 -9.88
C LEU A 249 -24.38 2.44 -9.24
N LEU A 250 -23.07 2.66 -9.29
CA LEU A 250 -22.46 3.86 -8.70
C LEU A 250 -22.75 5.13 -9.52
N GLU A 251 -23.01 5.00 -10.82
CA GLU A 251 -23.43 6.11 -11.69
C GLU A 251 -24.92 6.46 -11.59
N SER A 252 -25.78 5.51 -11.22
CA SER A 252 -27.22 5.77 -11.12
C SER A 252 -27.60 6.60 -9.88
N THR A 253 -26.63 6.90 -9.01
CA THR A 253 -26.83 7.63 -7.74
C THR A 253 -27.92 6.98 -6.88
N ASP A 254 -28.00 5.65 -6.94
CA ASP A 254 -28.97 4.89 -6.16
C ASP A 254 -28.52 4.77 -4.69
N ASP A 255 -29.52 4.73 -3.81
CA ASP A 255 -29.34 4.47 -2.37
C ASP A 255 -28.64 3.12 -2.17
N LEU A 256 -27.36 3.16 -1.77
CA LEU A 256 -26.51 1.98 -1.57
C LEU A 256 -27.13 0.99 -0.57
N LEU A 257 -27.98 1.46 0.34
CA LEU A 257 -28.67 0.60 1.30
C LEU A 257 -29.61 -0.39 0.60
N LYS A 258 -30.27 0.03 -0.48
CA LYS A 258 -31.18 -0.84 -1.25
C LYS A 258 -30.44 -1.96 -1.96
N GLU A 259 -29.23 -1.67 -2.44
CA GLU A 259 -28.39 -2.60 -3.17
C GLU A 259 -27.35 -3.32 -2.31
N LEU A 260 -27.42 -3.16 -0.98
CA LEU A 260 -26.44 -3.69 -0.04
C LEU A 260 -26.18 -5.18 -0.25
N ASN A 261 -27.22 -6.01 -0.39
CA ASN A 261 -27.03 -7.45 -0.60
C ASN A 261 -26.28 -7.78 -1.90
N GLN A 262 -26.54 -7.02 -2.97
CA GLN A 262 -25.84 -7.20 -4.24
C GLN A 262 -24.37 -6.77 -4.12
N LEU A 263 -24.12 -5.66 -3.43
CA LEU A 263 -22.78 -5.16 -3.15
C LEU A 263 -21.99 -6.17 -2.30
N LEU A 264 -22.57 -6.70 -1.21
CA LEU A 264 -21.94 -7.70 -0.35
C LEU A 264 -21.56 -8.99 -1.10
N TYR A 265 -22.34 -9.38 -2.10
CA TYR A 265 -21.97 -10.49 -2.99
C TYR A 265 -20.84 -10.09 -3.95
N GLY A 266 -20.95 -8.92 -4.58
CA GLY A 266 -19.99 -8.42 -5.57
C GLY A 266 -18.59 -8.19 -5.00
N ILE A 267 -18.49 -7.60 -3.82
CA ILE A 267 -17.21 -7.30 -3.17
C ILE A 267 -16.41 -8.56 -2.82
N ARG A 268 -16.96 -9.78 -2.92
CA ARG A 268 -16.14 -11.00 -2.81
C ARG A 268 -15.05 -11.07 -3.88
N LEU A 269 -15.23 -10.36 -5.01
CA LEU A 269 -14.19 -10.17 -6.02
C LEU A 269 -13.26 -9.01 -5.61
N PRO A 270 -11.94 -9.22 -5.47
CA PRO A 270 -11.01 -8.19 -4.99
C PRO A 270 -11.03 -6.89 -5.81
N VAL A 271 -11.19 -6.99 -7.14
CA VAL A 271 -11.24 -5.81 -8.03
C VAL A 271 -12.50 -4.98 -7.84
N VAL A 272 -13.63 -5.64 -7.51
CA VAL A 272 -14.89 -4.97 -7.20
C VAL A 272 -14.80 -4.28 -5.84
N ALA A 273 -14.21 -4.95 -4.85
CA ALA A 273 -13.93 -4.35 -3.54
C ALA A 273 -12.98 -3.15 -3.65
N ALA A 274 -11.93 -3.24 -4.47
CA ALA A 274 -11.00 -2.14 -4.71
C ALA A 274 -11.68 -0.93 -5.40
N GLY A 275 -12.53 -1.19 -6.40
CA GLY A 275 -13.32 -0.15 -7.07
C GLY A 275 -14.31 0.53 -6.12
N LEU A 276 -15.06 -0.25 -5.34
CA LEU A 276 -15.99 0.29 -4.36
C LEU A 276 -15.26 1.07 -3.25
N LEU A 277 -14.11 0.59 -2.78
CA LEU A 277 -13.29 1.32 -1.81
C LEU A 277 -12.84 2.68 -2.35
N HIS A 278 -12.44 2.75 -3.62
CA HIS A 278 -12.06 4.02 -4.27
C HIS A 278 -13.24 5.00 -4.33
N TYR A 279 -14.42 4.51 -4.71
CA TYR A 279 -15.65 5.30 -4.70
C TYR A 279 -16.00 5.80 -3.29
N LEU A 280 -16.00 4.91 -2.29
CA LEU A 280 -16.31 5.25 -0.90
C LEU A 280 -15.35 6.29 -0.35
N ARG A 281 -14.05 6.19 -0.66
CA ARG A 281 -13.07 7.22 -0.32
C ARG A 281 -13.48 8.58 -0.87
N GLY A 282 -13.80 8.65 -2.16
CA GLY A 282 -14.22 9.90 -2.80
C GLY A 282 -15.51 10.47 -2.20
N ASN A 283 -16.50 9.63 -1.93
CA ASN A 283 -17.76 10.02 -1.31
C ASN A 283 -17.57 10.57 0.11
N LEU A 284 -16.86 9.83 0.97
CA LEU A 284 -16.63 10.17 2.37
C LEU A 284 -15.76 11.42 2.54
N LEU A 285 -14.89 11.70 1.57
CA LEU A 285 -13.97 12.83 1.59
C LEU A 285 -14.41 14.00 0.70
N SER A 286 -15.59 13.94 0.08
CA SER A 286 -16.10 15.01 -0.78
C SER A 286 -16.58 16.21 0.02
N ASP A 287 -16.19 17.42 -0.41
CA ASP A 287 -16.66 18.70 0.15
C ASP A 287 -18.15 18.97 -0.08
N ASP A 288 -18.73 18.32 -1.08
CA ASP A 288 -20.16 18.44 -1.40
C ASP A 288 -21.04 17.64 -0.43
N VAL A 289 -20.47 16.63 0.25
CA VAL A 289 -21.15 15.85 1.28
C VAL A 289 -21.01 16.57 2.61
N ILE A 290 -21.95 17.46 2.88
CA ILE A 290 -22.03 18.24 4.12
C ILE A 290 -22.65 17.40 5.27
N GLY A 291 -23.36 16.32 4.93
CA GLY A 291 -24.04 15.44 5.89
C GLY A 291 -23.14 14.35 6.50
N GLU A 292 -23.64 13.69 7.54
CA GLU A 292 -22.94 12.56 8.15
C GLU A 292 -22.82 11.39 7.16
N PRO A 293 -21.69 10.66 7.18
CA PRO A 293 -21.58 9.40 6.45
C PRO A 293 -22.73 8.47 6.80
N GLU A 294 -23.46 8.00 5.79
CA GLU A 294 -24.47 6.97 6.03
C GLU A 294 -23.81 5.71 6.62
N PRO A 295 -24.44 5.05 7.62
CA PRO A 295 -23.88 3.85 8.25
C PRO A 295 -23.52 2.75 7.26
N VAL A 296 -24.23 2.68 6.13
CA VAL A 296 -23.96 1.70 5.06
C VAL A 296 -22.54 1.83 4.49
N HIS A 297 -22.00 3.04 4.38
CA HIS A 297 -20.63 3.27 3.88
C HIS A 297 -19.60 2.62 4.81
N LEU A 298 -19.78 2.81 6.12
CA LEU A 298 -18.91 2.26 7.16
C LEU A 298 -19.00 0.73 7.20
N VAL A 299 -20.20 0.17 7.08
CA VAL A 299 -20.41 -1.29 6.99
C VAL A 299 -19.72 -1.88 5.76
N LEU A 300 -19.77 -1.20 4.62
CA LEU A 300 -19.08 -1.64 3.41
C LEU A 300 -17.56 -1.62 3.58
N LEU A 301 -16.99 -0.60 4.25
CA LEU A 301 -15.56 -0.57 4.59
C LEU A 301 -15.16 -1.76 5.48
N ASP A 302 -15.97 -2.05 6.51
CA ASP A 302 -15.74 -3.20 7.41
C ASP A 302 -15.80 -4.53 6.65
N GLN A 303 -16.75 -4.68 5.74
CA GLN A 303 -16.87 -5.91 4.96
C GLN A 303 -15.73 -6.06 3.96
N ILE A 304 -15.26 -4.98 3.34
CA ILE A 304 -14.07 -4.99 2.47
C ILE A 304 -12.85 -5.43 3.28
N ALA A 305 -12.63 -4.85 4.46
CA ALA A 305 -11.54 -5.24 5.34
C ALA A 305 -11.64 -6.72 5.77
N THR A 306 -12.82 -7.19 6.13
CA THR A 306 -13.05 -8.60 6.52
C THR A 306 -12.74 -9.56 5.38
N SER A 307 -13.10 -9.20 4.15
CA SER A 307 -13.02 -10.10 3.00
C SER A 307 -11.64 -10.09 2.34
N HIS A 308 -10.88 -8.99 2.46
CA HIS A 308 -9.64 -8.77 1.68
C HIS A 308 -8.48 -8.23 2.53
N PRO A 309 -7.60 -9.11 3.03
CA PRO A 309 -6.40 -8.69 3.74
C PRO A 309 -5.50 -7.72 2.96
N ASN A 310 -5.39 -7.92 1.64
CA ASN A 310 -4.58 -7.06 0.78
C ASN A 310 -5.12 -5.63 0.63
N LEU A 311 -6.35 -5.35 1.07
CA LEU A 311 -6.95 -4.02 1.06
C LEU A 311 -6.92 -3.33 2.44
N HIS A 312 -6.48 -4.02 3.51
CA HIS A 312 -6.45 -3.48 4.87
C HIS A 312 -5.74 -2.13 4.95
N MET A 313 -4.54 -2.01 4.38
CA MET A 313 -3.78 -0.76 4.37
C MET A 313 -4.49 0.35 3.59
N ARG A 314 -5.20 0.03 2.51
CA ARG A 314 -5.97 1.02 1.74
C ARG A 314 -7.19 1.49 2.54
N VAL A 315 -7.93 0.57 3.17
CA VAL A 315 -9.05 0.92 4.07
C VAL A 315 -8.55 1.78 5.24
N PHE A 316 -7.44 1.40 5.87
CA PHE A 316 -6.85 2.12 6.98
C PHE A 316 -6.48 3.57 6.61
N ARG A 317 -5.90 3.78 5.43
CA ARG A 317 -5.63 5.14 4.92
C ARG A 317 -6.89 5.96 4.76
N VAL A 318 -7.96 5.41 4.17
CA VAL A 318 -9.25 6.09 4.03
C VAL A 318 -9.81 6.51 5.40
N LEU A 319 -9.71 5.65 6.41
CA LEU A 319 -10.16 5.95 7.75
C LEU A 319 -9.32 7.04 8.43
N CYS A 320 -7.99 7.05 8.21
CA CYS A 320 -7.13 8.13 8.69
C CYS A 320 -7.49 9.47 8.05
N GLU A 321 -7.65 9.50 6.72
CA GLU A 321 -8.07 10.70 5.99
C GLU A 321 -9.46 11.19 6.45
N LEU A 322 -10.39 10.27 6.70
CA LEU A 322 -11.72 10.59 7.21
C LEU A 322 -11.65 11.20 8.62
N TYR A 323 -10.83 10.64 9.50
CA TYR A 323 -10.59 11.19 10.83
C TYR A 323 -10.03 12.61 10.76
N ASP A 324 -9.01 12.82 9.92
CA ASP A 324 -8.35 14.12 9.75
C ASP A 324 -9.34 15.16 9.19
N ARG A 325 -10.17 14.77 8.22
CA ARG A 325 -11.26 15.59 7.67
C ARG A 325 -12.26 16.00 8.75
N GLN A 326 -12.77 15.04 9.53
CA GLN A 326 -13.71 15.30 10.61
C GLN A 326 -13.13 16.26 11.66
N SER A 327 -11.85 16.10 11.98
CA SER A 327 -11.12 16.97 12.93
C SER A 327 -11.03 18.42 12.45
N SER A 328 -11.09 18.65 11.14
CA SER A 328 -11.03 19.99 10.52
C SER A 328 -12.39 20.67 10.33
N MET A 329 -13.50 19.97 10.63
CA MET A 329 -14.85 20.50 10.42
C MET A 329 -15.19 21.63 11.42
N GLN A 330 -15.94 22.62 10.96
CA GLN A 330 -16.42 23.73 11.79
C GLN A 330 -17.73 23.35 12.51
N GLU A 331 -17.66 22.39 13.42
CA GLU A 331 -18.80 21.91 14.20
C GLU A 331 -18.51 21.95 15.71
N ALA A 332 -19.54 21.70 16.53
CA ALA A 332 -19.36 21.57 17.97
C ALA A 332 -18.48 20.35 18.29
N ALA A 333 -17.60 20.50 19.28
CA ALA A 333 -16.64 19.46 19.68
C ALA A 333 -17.32 18.10 19.98
N GLU A 334 -18.51 18.11 20.59
CA GLU A 334 -19.28 16.90 20.89
C GLU A 334 -19.65 16.12 19.61
N VAL A 335 -20.03 16.82 18.54
CA VAL A 335 -20.41 16.21 17.25
C VAL A 335 -19.18 15.65 16.54
N ILE A 336 -18.07 16.40 16.56
CA ILE A 336 -16.79 15.94 16.00
C ILE A 336 -16.34 14.66 16.72
N MET A 337 -16.42 14.62 18.06
CA MET A 337 -16.04 13.45 18.85
C MET A 337 -16.94 12.23 18.58
N GLU A 338 -18.25 12.43 18.39
CA GLU A 338 -19.18 11.35 18.02
C GLU A 338 -18.81 10.74 16.66
N ARG A 339 -18.48 11.58 15.67
CA ARG A 339 -18.04 11.12 14.34
C ARG A 339 -16.68 10.43 14.39
N GLN A 340 -15.73 10.97 15.15
CA GLN A 340 -14.42 10.37 15.36
C GLN A 340 -14.55 9.00 16.06
N ARG A 341 -15.50 8.84 16.99
CA ARG A 341 -15.79 7.53 17.60
C ARG A 341 -16.18 6.50 16.56
N ASN A 342 -17.03 6.86 15.59
CA ASN A 342 -17.40 5.95 14.50
C ASN A 342 -16.21 5.49 13.66
N VAL A 343 -15.17 6.32 13.50
CA VAL A 343 -13.92 5.94 12.82
C VAL A 343 -13.07 5.03 13.72
N ILE A 344 -13.02 5.31 15.01
CA ILE A 344 -12.32 4.48 16.00
C ILE A 344 -12.90 3.06 16.05
N ASP A 345 -14.22 2.90 15.96
CA ASP A 345 -14.83 1.57 15.84
C ASP A 345 -14.29 0.78 14.63
N ARG A 346 -14.04 1.47 13.51
CA ARG A 346 -13.45 0.85 12.31
C ARG A 346 -11.96 0.53 12.50
N PHE A 347 -11.24 1.32 13.29
CA PHE A 347 -9.88 0.98 13.72
C PHE A 347 -9.87 -0.30 14.57
N VAL A 348 -10.79 -0.43 15.52
CA VAL A 348 -10.96 -1.66 16.31
C VAL A 348 -11.30 -2.85 15.40
N HIS A 349 -12.20 -2.65 14.43
CA HIS A 349 -12.53 -3.69 13.44
C HIS A 349 -11.31 -4.11 12.61
N LEU A 350 -10.55 -3.16 12.06
CA LEU A 350 -9.30 -3.44 11.32
C LEU A 350 -8.29 -4.23 12.16
N LEU A 351 -8.15 -3.87 13.44
CA LEU A 351 -7.34 -4.62 14.40
C LEU A 351 -7.84 -6.06 14.54
N SER A 352 -9.16 -6.24 14.69
CA SER A 352 -9.79 -7.57 14.85
C SER A 352 -9.59 -8.49 13.64
N VAL A 353 -9.46 -7.93 12.42
CA VAL A 353 -9.25 -8.70 11.19
C VAL A 353 -7.77 -8.85 10.82
N GLY A 354 -6.84 -8.36 11.65
CA GLY A 354 -5.40 -8.65 11.55
C GLY A 354 -4.48 -7.45 11.34
N LEU A 355 -4.98 -6.22 11.22
CA LEU A 355 -4.15 -5.01 11.04
C LEU A 355 -3.85 -4.31 12.39
N ALA A 356 -3.35 -5.05 13.37
CA ALA A 356 -3.21 -4.54 14.74
C ALA A 356 -2.12 -3.47 14.90
N LEU A 357 -0.89 -3.74 14.45
CA LEU A 357 0.26 -2.86 14.73
C LEU A 357 0.15 -1.48 14.08
N PRO A 358 -0.19 -1.35 12.77
CA PRO A 358 -0.36 -0.03 12.16
C PRO A 358 -1.44 0.81 12.84
N VAL A 359 -2.54 0.17 13.27
CA VAL A 359 -3.64 0.84 13.97
C VAL A 359 -3.18 1.34 15.34
N VAL A 360 -2.60 0.48 16.18
CA VAL A 360 -2.17 0.84 17.53
C VAL A 360 -1.06 1.91 17.50
N GLU A 361 -0.09 1.79 16.59
CA GLU A 361 0.97 2.80 16.45
C GLU A 361 0.43 4.15 15.97
N LYS A 362 -0.55 4.16 15.07
CA LYS A 362 -1.21 5.41 14.63
C LYS A 362 -1.96 6.07 15.77
N VAL A 363 -2.74 5.33 16.57
CA VAL A 363 -3.44 5.89 17.74
C VAL A 363 -2.45 6.45 18.76
N ASN A 364 -1.35 5.73 19.05
CA ASN A 364 -0.27 6.25 19.89
C ASN A 364 0.33 7.55 19.34
N ARG A 365 0.62 7.59 18.04
CA ARG A 365 1.17 8.77 17.37
C ARG A 365 0.22 9.95 17.48
N MET A 366 -1.06 9.75 17.16
CA MET A 366 -2.09 10.78 17.30
C MET A 366 -2.18 11.31 18.73
N PHE A 367 -2.08 10.43 19.73
CA PHE A 367 -2.13 10.84 21.13
C PHE A 367 -0.89 11.66 21.53
N ARG A 368 0.31 11.19 21.18
CA ARG A 368 1.57 11.91 21.42
C ARG A 368 1.59 13.29 20.76
N ASP A 369 1.01 13.40 19.58
CA ASP A 369 0.97 14.63 18.78
C ASP A 369 -0.21 15.55 19.16
N GLY A 370 -1.06 15.15 20.11
CA GLY A 370 -2.22 15.92 20.56
C GLY A 370 -3.36 16.00 19.52
N GLN A 371 -3.43 15.06 18.58
CA GLN A 371 -4.43 14.99 17.51
C GLN A 371 -5.70 14.21 17.89
N ILE A 372 -5.70 13.54 19.04
CA ILE A 372 -6.83 12.78 19.56
C ILE A 372 -7.01 13.04 21.05
N ASP A 373 -8.26 13.16 21.48
CA ASP A 373 -8.61 13.35 22.88
C ASP A 373 -8.40 12.07 23.70
N SER A 374 -7.98 12.21 24.96
CA SER A 374 -7.69 11.07 25.84
C SER A 374 -8.90 10.19 26.09
N SER A 375 -10.13 10.73 26.05
CA SER A 375 -11.36 9.95 26.19
C SER A 375 -11.62 9.02 24.99
N LEU A 376 -11.24 9.44 23.78
CA LEU A 376 -11.34 8.63 22.57
C LEU A 376 -10.27 7.55 22.52
N VAL A 377 -9.05 7.86 22.97
CA VAL A 377 -8.00 6.84 23.13
C VAL A 377 -8.38 5.81 24.19
N ARG A 378 -8.98 6.25 25.31
CA ARG A 378 -9.52 5.35 26.34
C ARG A 378 -10.60 4.45 25.76
N TYR A 379 -11.53 5.02 24.99
CA TYR A 379 -12.58 4.25 24.31
C TYR A 379 -11.99 3.17 23.40
N PHE A 380 -11.05 3.54 22.51
CA PHE A 380 -10.32 2.59 21.67
C PHE A 380 -9.68 1.47 22.49
N ALA A 381 -8.97 1.83 23.57
CA ALA A 381 -8.26 0.84 24.39
C ALA A 381 -9.20 -0.11 25.12
N VAL A 382 -10.36 0.37 25.59
CA VAL A 382 -11.39 -0.47 26.21
C VAL A 382 -11.93 -1.48 25.21
N GLU A 383 -12.35 -1.03 24.02
CA GLU A 383 -12.88 -1.91 22.98
C GLU A 383 -11.84 -2.95 22.53
N VAL A 384 -10.57 -2.57 22.40
CA VAL A 384 -9.48 -3.52 22.08
C VAL A 384 -9.32 -4.55 23.20
N LEU A 385 -9.32 -4.14 24.47
CA LEU A 385 -9.18 -5.05 25.61
C LEU A 385 -10.34 -6.06 25.70
N GLU A 386 -11.52 -5.75 25.16
CA GLU A 386 -12.65 -6.68 25.12
C GLU A 386 -12.50 -7.78 24.05
N ILE A 387 -11.72 -7.53 22.99
CA ILE A 387 -11.59 -8.46 21.85
C ILE A 387 -10.24 -9.19 21.79
N VAL A 388 -9.26 -8.80 22.61
CA VAL A 388 -7.93 -9.44 22.65
C VAL A 388 -7.77 -10.35 23.87
N ALA A 389 -7.01 -11.43 23.70
CA ALA A 389 -6.68 -12.35 24.78
C ALA A 389 -5.26 -12.91 24.59
N PRO A 390 -4.62 -13.44 25.66
CA PRO A 390 -3.31 -14.08 25.56
C PRO A 390 -3.31 -15.31 24.64
N PRO A 391 -2.14 -15.71 24.07
CA PRO A 391 -0.82 -15.08 24.24
C PRO A 391 -0.63 -13.84 23.36
N TYR A 392 -0.07 -12.78 23.94
CA TYR A 392 0.27 -11.55 23.22
C TYR A 392 1.67 -11.62 22.60
N SER A 393 1.82 -11.15 21.36
CA SER A 393 3.13 -10.95 20.75
C SER A 393 3.87 -9.78 21.38
N GLN A 394 5.20 -9.84 21.47
CA GLN A 394 6.01 -8.75 22.01
C GLN A 394 5.78 -7.42 21.27
N ASP A 395 5.71 -7.44 19.94
CA ASP A 395 5.46 -6.22 19.15
C ASP A 395 4.13 -5.53 19.52
N PHE A 396 3.08 -6.32 19.81
CA PHE A 396 1.78 -5.79 20.26
C PHE A 396 1.87 -5.23 21.68
N ILE A 397 2.58 -5.92 22.59
CA ILE A 397 2.80 -5.44 23.96
C ILE A 397 3.53 -4.09 23.92
N ASP A 398 4.63 -4.01 23.17
CA ASP A 398 5.45 -2.80 23.06
C ASP A 398 4.65 -1.61 22.50
N ALA A 399 3.70 -1.89 21.59
CA ALA A 399 2.85 -0.86 21.01
C ALA A 399 1.65 -0.48 21.90
N PHE A 400 0.98 -1.44 22.55
CA PHE A 400 -0.30 -1.20 23.24
C PHE A 400 -0.16 -0.90 24.74
N LEU A 401 0.84 -1.47 25.41
CA LEU A 401 1.10 -1.24 26.84
C LEU A 401 1.30 0.25 27.20
N PRO A 402 1.98 1.08 26.38
CA PRO A 402 2.09 2.51 26.64
C PRO A 402 0.74 3.24 26.72
N ILE A 403 -0.29 2.78 26.00
CA ILE A 403 -1.64 3.36 26.05
C ILE A 403 -2.30 2.99 27.39
N VAL A 404 -2.32 1.69 27.71
CA VAL A 404 -3.05 1.15 28.88
C VAL A 404 -2.40 1.58 30.20
N SER A 405 -1.08 1.80 30.21
CA SER A 405 -0.34 2.23 31.41
C SER A 405 -0.30 3.75 31.60
N ASN A 406 -0.83 4.53 30.66
CA ASN A 406 -0.79 5.99 30.74
C ASN A 406 -1.88 6.53 31.66
N GLN A 407 -1.49 7.28 32.69
CA GLN A 407 -2.41 7.81 33.71
C GLN A 407 -3.39 8.87 33.20
N GLU A 408 -3.08 9.55 32.09
CA GLU A 408 -4.00 10.51 31.45
C GLU A 408 -5.15 9.78 30.74
N ILE A 409 -4.88 8.56 30.27
CA ILE A 409 -5.84 7.72 29.56
C ILE A 409 -6.56 6.84 30.58
N PHE A 410 -5.84 6.07 31.39
CA PHE A 410 -6.37 5.22 32.44
C PHE A 410 -6.00 5.77 33.81
N ASP A 411 -6.92 6.54 34.41
CA ASP A 411 -6.77 6.94 35.81
C ASP A 411 -7.08 5.77 36.76
N GLN A 412 -6.79 5.97 38.05
CA GLN A 412 -7.03 4.94 39.07
C GLN A 412 -8.50 4.49 39.13
N ASN A 413 -9.45 5.41 38.90
CA ASN A 413 -10.89 5.11 38.94
C ASN A 413 -11.32 4.26 37.74
N VAL A 414 -10.73 4.48 36.57
CA VAL A 414 -10.98 3.71 35.35
C VAL A 414 -10.40 2.31 35.48
N HIS A 415 -9.16 2.19 36.00
CA HIS A 415 -8.56 0.89 36.30
C HIS A 415 -9.41 0.05 37.28
N ASP A 416 -10.01 0.68 38.29
CA ASP A 416 -10.88 -0.02 39.23
C ASP A 416 -12.19 -0.51 38.60
N LYS A 417 -12.64 0.14 37.51
CA LYS A 417 -13.85 -0.24 36.76
C LYS A 417 -13.59 -1.21 35.62
N LEU A 418 -12.34 -1.34 35.16
CA LEU A 418 -11.94 -2.18 34.02
C LEU A 418 -10.89 -3.22 34.45
N PRO A 419 -11.32 -4.41 34.93
CA PRO A 419 -10.43 -5.50 35.31
C PRO A 419 -9.48 -5.92 34.19
N ALA A 420 -9.97 -5.94 32.94
CA ALA A 420 -9.19 -6.34 31.76
C ALA A 420 -7.92 -5.49 31.56
N ALA A 421 -7.97 -4.19 31.87
CA ALA A 421 -6.80 -3.32 31.78
C ALA A 421 -5.73 -3.68 32.83
N LYS A 422 -6.14 -4.04 34.04
CA LYS A 422 -5.23 -4.50 35.11
C LYS A 422 -4.63 -5.85 34.75
N GLU A 423 -5.46 -6.80 34.33
CA GLU A 423 -5.01 -8.13 33.89
C GLU A 423 -4.01 -8.04 32.75
N PHE A 424 -4.26 -7.17 31.76
CA PHE A 424 -3.34 -6.92 30.67
C PHE A 424 -1.98 -6.39 31.17
N ILE A 425 -1.98 -5.39 32.08
CA ILE A 425 -0.72 -4.87 32.65
C ILE A 425 0.02 -5.96 33.42
N GLU A 426 -0.67 -6.73 34.27
CA GLU A 426 -0.07 -7.80 35.07
C GLU A 426 0.55 -8.91 34.21
N GLN A 427 -0.06 -9.23 33.06
CA GLN A 427 0.43 -10.25 32.14
C GLN A 427 1.56 -9.74 31.24
N CYS A 428 1.54 -8.45 30.88
CA CYS A 428 2.45 -7.86 29.91
C CYS A 428 3.67 -7.16 30.54
N THR A 429 3.62 -6.85 31.84
CA THR A 429 4.79 -6.38 32.58
C THR A 429 5.64 -7.57 33.01
N PRO A 430 6.95 -7.59 32.70
CA PRO A 430 7.82 -8.65 33.17
C PRO A 430 7.81 -8.65 34.69
N THR A 431 7.42 -9.78 35.29
CA THR A 431 7.65 -10.02 36.71
C THR A 431 9.15 -9.95 36.94
N SER A 432 9.60 -8.97 37.71
CA SER A 432 11.00 -8.83 38.10
C SER A 432 11.40 -10.09 38.88
N SER A 433 12.03 -11.05 38.21
CA SER A 433 12.65 -12.24 38.81
C SER A 433 14.16 -12.09 38.82
#